data_AF-A0A7G2IXX4-F1
#
_entry.id   AF-A0A7G2IXX4-F1
#
_cell.length_a   1.000
_cell.length_b   1.000
_cell.length_c   1.000
_cell.angle_alpha   90.00
_cell.angle_beta   90.00
_cell.angle_gamma   90.00
#
_symmetry.space_group_name_H-M   'P 1'
#
loop_
_entity.id
_entity.type
_entity.pdbx_description
1 polymer ?
#
loop_
_entity_poly.entity_id
_entity_poly.type
_entity_poly.pdbx_seq_one_letter_code
_entity_poly.pdbx_strand_id
1 'polypeptide(L)'
;MKNTKGLMIIALAFTLASCAAIPENIKGNNQPDIQKNFISVHNQPGLYTGQQARFGGKVINVINTKKDTLLEIAVLPLKRLC
;
A
#
# COMPACT_ATOMS: atom_id res chain seq x y z
N MET A 1 -26.74 -25.31 28.33
CA MET A 1 -26.52 -23.86 28.15
C MET A 1 -25.02 -23.47 28.07
N LYS A 2 -24.14 -24.32 27.53
CA LYS A 2 -22.67 -24.10 27.47
C LYS A 2 -22.17 -23.67 26.08
N ASN A 3 -22.96 -23.95 25.03
CA ASN A 3 -22.55 -23.79 23.63
C ASN A 3 -22.82 -22.38 23.07
N THR A 4 -23.70 -21.60 23.71
CA THR A 4 -24.08 -20.26 23.25
C THR A 4 -22.96 -19.22 23.47
N LYS A 5 -22.13 -19.41 24.50
CA LYS A 5 -21.00 -18.50 24.78
C LYS A 5 -19.88 -18.63 23.74
N GLY A 6 -19.56 -19.85 23.31
CA GLY A 6 -18.56 -20.10 22.27
C GLY A 6 -18.98 -19.54 20.91
N LEU A 7 -20.26 -19.70 20.55
CA LEU A 7 -20.81 -19.16 19.31
C LEU A 7 -20.73 -17.61 19.26
N MET A 8 -20.96 -16.95 20.39
CA MET A 8 -20.89 -15.49 20.48
C MET A 8 -19.46 -14.96 20.29
N ILE A 9 -18.46 -15.65 20.83
CA ILE A 9 -17.03 -15.30 20.67
C ILE A 9 -16.60 -15.46 19.20
N ILE A 10 -17.03 -16.53 18.53
CA ILE A 10 -16.72 -16.77 17.11
C ILE A 10 -17.35 -15.67 16.25
N ALA A 11 -18.62 -15.32 16.49
CA ALA A 11 -19.29 -14.26 15.75
C ALA A 11 -18.59 -12.90 15.91
N LEU A 12 -18.11 -12.58 17.12
CA LEU A 12 -17.38 -11.34 17.39
C LEU A 12 -16.00 -11.31 16.71
N ALA A 13 -15.32 -12.45 16.60
CA ALA A 13 -14.04 -12.53 15.90
C ALA A 13 -14.19 -12.31 14.37
N PHE A 14 -15.27 -12.83 13.77
CA PHE A 14 -15.54 -12.65 12.34
C PHE A 14 -15.89 -11.19 11.98
N THR A 15 -16.61 -10.47 12.83
CA THR A 15 -16.95 -9.06 12.57
C THR A 15 -15.73 -8.13 12.67
N LEU A 16 -14.77 -8.45 13.54
CA LEU A 16 -13.51 -7.70 13.62
C LEU A 16 -12.58 -7.95 12.42
N ALA A 17 -12.54 -9.17 11.89
CA ALA A 17 -11.71 -9.51 10.73
C ALA A 17 -12.12 -8.76 9.46
N SER A 18 -13.41 -8.47 9.28
CA SER A 18 -13.92 -7.73 8.12
C SER A 18 -13.52 -6.25 8.08
N CYS A 19 -13.08 -5.64 9.19
CA CYS A 19 -12.69 -4.23 9.22
C CYS A 19 -11.24 -3.99 8.76
N ALA A 20 -10.40 -5.03 8.73
CA ALA A 20 -8.98 -4.94 8.41
C ALA A 20 -8.59 -5.57 7.06
N ALA A 21 -9.55 -6.15 6.33
CA ALA A 21 -9.27 -6.79 5.05
C ALA A 21 -9.06 -5.74 3.95
N ILE A 22 -7.87 -5.75 3.33
CA ILE A 22 -7.58 -4.95 2.14
C ILE A 22 -8.31 -5.61 0.95
N PRO A 23 -9.23 -4.90 0.25
CA PRO A 23 -9.89 -5.41 -0.93
C PRO A 23 -8.90 -5.94 -1.97
N GLU A 24 -9.19 -7.11 -2.56
CA GLU A 24 -8.27 -7.80 -3.48
C GLU A 24 -7.87 -6.96 -4.70
N ASN A 25 -8.69 -5.98 -5.10
CA ASN A 25 -8.40 -5.06 -6.20
C ASN A 25 -7.35 -3.98 -5.88
N ILE A 26 -7.08 -3.70 -4.60
CA ILE A 26 -6.03 -2.77 -4.14
C ILE A 26 -4.95 -3.45 -3.32
N LYS A 27 -5.09 -4.77 -3.12
CA LYS A 27 -4.08 -5.60 -2.48
C LYS A 27 -2.88 -5.69 -3.42
N GLY A 28 -1.75 -5.11 -3.01
CA GLY A 28 -0.49 -5.30 -3.72
C GLY A 28 -0.15 -6.79 -3.82
N ASN A 29 0.63 -7.18 -4.83
CA ASN A 29 0.95 -8.59 -5.11
C ASN A 29 1.85 -9.29 -4.06
N ASN A 30 2.01 -8.72 -2.86
CA ASN A 30 2.92 -9.16 -1.80
C ASN A 30 4.38 -9.36 -2.25
N GLN A 31 4.88 -8.56 -3.20
CA GLN A 31 6.30 -8.58 -3.55
C GLN A 31 7.17 -8.32 -2.32
N PRO A 32 8.17 -9.19 -2.04
CA PRO A 32 9.05 -9.01 -0.89
C PRO A 32 9.92 -7.74 -1.03
N ASP A 33 10.34 -7.39 -2.25
CA ASP A 33 11.16 -6.22 -2.54
C ASP A 33 10.34 -5.02 -3.04
N ILE A 34 9.61 -4.39 -2.13
CA ILE A 34 8.96 -3.11 -2.42
C ILE A 34 9.99 -1.98 -2.26
N GLN A 35 10.19 -1.20 -3.33
CA GLN A 35 11.11 -0.08 -3.30
C GLN A 35 10.55 1.08 -2.47
N LYS A 36 11.31 1.50 -1.46
CA LYS A 36 10.94 2.57 -0.53
C LYS A 36 11.81 3.82 -0.65
N ASN A 37 13.00 3.68 -1.25
CA ASN A 37 13.91 4.79 -1.42
C ASN A 37 13.64 5.51 -2.76
N PHE A 38 12.91 6.62 -2.68
CA PHE A 38 12.62 7.45 -3.85
C PHE A 38 13.89 7.94 -4.55
N ILE A 39 14.93 8.35 -3.81
CA ILE A 39 16.15 8.94 -4.40
C ILE A 39 16.87 7.92 -5.28
N SER A 40 16.97 6.67 -4.83
CA SER A 40 17.57 5.58 -5.63
C SER A 40 16.80 5.34 -6.93
N VAL A 41 15.46 5.25 -6.84
CA VAL A 41 14.61 5.02 -8.02
C VAL A 41 14.63 6.21 -8.97
N HIS A 42 14.62 7.43 -8.43
CA HIS A 42 14.67 8.67 -9.20
C HIS A 42 15.99 8.81 -9.97
N ASN A 43 17.12 8.45 -9.35
CA ASN A 43 18.43 8.58 -9.98
C ASN A 43 18.70 7.49 -11.04
N GLN A 44 18.12 6.30 -10.90
CA GLN A 44 18.36 5.16 -11.79
C GLN A 44 17.08 4.38 -12.14
N PRO A 45 16.09 5.02 -12.79
CA PRO A 45 14.75 4.44 -12.97
C PRO A 45 14.75 3.13 -13.77
N GLY A 46 15.67 2.99 -14.73
CA GLY A 46 15.76 1.80 -15.58
C GLY A 46 15.95 0.48 -14.81
N LEU A 47 16.68 0.51 -13.69
CA LEU A 47 16.95 -0.66 -12.85
C LEU A 47 15.71 -1.16 -12.09
N TYR A 48 14.68 -0.31 -11.96
CA TYR A 48 13.48 -0.57 -11.17
C TYR A 48 12.24 -0.81 -12.05
N THR A 49 12.41 -0.92 -13.37
CA THR A 49 11.32 -1.23 -14.30
C THR A 49 10.68 -2.58 -13.93
N GLY A 50 9.35 -2.60 -13.83
CA GLY A 50 8.59 -3.79 -13.45
C GLY A 50 8.57 -4.10 -11.94
N GLN A 51 9.26 -3.31 -11.12
CA GLN A 51 9.21 -3.42 -9.66
C GLN A 51 8.13 -2.51 -9.09
N GLN A 52 7.54 -2.91 -7.96
CA GLN A 52 6.62 -2.05 -7.22
C GLN A 52 7.39 -1.12 -6.29
N ALA A 53 6.94 0.11 -6.20
CA ALA A 53 7.45 1.10 -5.27
C ALA A 53 6.34 1.67 -4.39
N ARG A 54 6.72 2.05 -3.17
CA ARG A 54 5.85 2.76 -2.22
C ARG A 54 6.57 4.00 -1.73
N PHE A 55 6.17 5.13 -2.27
CA PHE A 55 6.71 6.44 -1.89
C PHE A 55 5.67 7.20 -1.07
N GLY A 56 6.13 7.89 -0.02
CA GLY A 56 5.33 8.88 0.67
C GLY A 56 5.40 10.23 -0.05
N GLY A 57 4.32 11.02 0.03
CA GLY A 57 4.29 12.36 -0.54
C GLY A 57 2.88 12.82 -0.88
N LYS A 58 2.74 14.07 -1.31
CA LYS A 58 1.48 14.61 -1.82
C LYS A 58 1.49 14.54 -3.35
N VAL A 59 0.47 13.90 -3.93
CA VAL A 59 0.25 13.94 -5.37
C VAL A 59 -0.17 15.36 -5.75
N ILE A 60 0.62 16.02 -6.60
CA ILE A 60 0.39 17.38 -7.07
C ILE A 60 -0.34 17.37 -8.41
N ASN A 61 -0.02 16.40 -9.27
CA ASN A 61 -0.61 16.28 -10.59
C ASN A 61 -0.66 14.81 -11.04
N VAL A 62 -1.63 14.50 -11.91
CA VAL A 62 -1.82 13.18 -12.52
C VAL A 62 -2.10 13.37 -13.99
N ILE A 63 -1.21 12.87 -14.84
CA ILE A 63 -1.35 12.94 -16.30
C ILE A 63 -1.45 11.51 -16.84
N ASN A 64 -2.62 11.15 -17.36
CA ASN A 64 -2.84 9.86 -18.01
C ASN A 64 -2.56 9.98 -19.51
N THR A 65 -1.57 9.25 -20.01
CA THR A 65 -1.30 9.10 -21.44
C THR A 65 -1.91 7.79 -21.96
N LYS A 66 -1.74 7.50 -23.25
CA LYS A 66 -2.21 6.23 -23.83
C LYS A 66 -1.44 5.01 -23.34
N LYS A 67 -0.21 5.19 -22.83
CA LYS A 67 0.70 4.09 -22.49
C LYS A 67 1.03 4.02 -21.01
N ASP A 68 0.92 5.13 -20.30
CA ASP A 68 1.35 5.26 -18.90
C ASP A 68 0.61 6.38 -18.17
N THR A 69 0.80 6.44 -16.85
CA THR A 69 0.34 7.51 -15.98
C THR A 69 1.55 8.18 -15.36
N LEU A 70 1.72 9.47 -15.59
CA LEU A 70 2.72 10.30 -14.92
C LEU A 70 2.12 10.86 -13.63
N LEU A 71 2.75 10.55 -12.51
CA LEU A 71 2.42 11.06 -11.19
C LEU A 71 3.47 12.08 -10.76
N GLU A 72 3.06 13.33 -10.57
CA GLU A 72 3.93 14.34 -9.97
C GLU A 72 3.70 14.33 -8.45
N ILE A 73 4.75 13.98 -7.70
CA ILE A 73 4.67 13.80 -6.25
C ILE A 73 5.61 14.81 -5.60
N ALA A 74 5.08 15.66 -4.73
CA ALA A 74 5.90 16.41 -3.79
C ALA A 74 6.39 15.45 -2.70
N VAL A 75 7.63 14.99 -2.86
CA VAL A 75 8.28 14.09 -1.91
C VAL A 75 8.63 14.90 -0.66
N LEU A 76 7.81 14.73 0.38
CA LEU A 76 8.11 15.23 1.72
C LEU A 76 8.95 14.15 2.41
N PRO A 77 10.21 14.44 2.81
CA PRO A 77 10.95 13.52 3.65
C PRO A 77 10.15 13.31 4.93
N LEU A 78 9.78 12.07 5.21
CA LEU A 78 9.14 11.72 6.47
C LEU A 78 10.14 12.05 7.58
N LYS A 79 9.96 13.16 8.30
CA LYS A 79 10.66 13.37 9.57
C LYS A 79 10.31 12.17 10.45
N ARG A 80 11.29 11.31 10.73
CA ARG A 80 11.24 10.49 11.94
C ARG A 80 11.36 11.46 13.10
N LEU A 81 10.23 11.86 13.67
CA LEU A 81 10.24 12.22 15.09
C LEU A 81 10.58 10.93 15.81
N CYS A 82 11.80 10.88 16.35
CA CYS A 82 12.17 9.95 17.40
C CYS A 82 11.23 10.13 18.60
#